data_AF-A0A9D8QD75-F1
#
_entry.id   AF-A0A9D8QD75-F1
#
_cell.length_a   1.000
_cell.length_b   1.000
_cell.length_c   1.000
_cell.angle_alpha   90.00
_cell.angle_beta   90.00
_cell.angle_gamma   90.00
#
_symmetry.space_group_name_H-M   'P 1'
#
loop_
_entity.id
_entity.type
_entity.pdbx_description
1 polymer ?
#
loop_
_entity_poly.entity_id
_entity_poly.type
_entity_poly.pdbx_seq_one_letter_code
_entity_poly.pdbx_strand_id
1 'polypeptide(L)'
;MLRVFISHKKEDSGTATEIAAYLKLNGMDVYLDTIDSQLALSGPDLADYIREQLEKSTQLLAVISPVTQASWWVPWEIGVATEKERFLASFVANNAAVPEYLAKWPYLRSRSDLDVYIRESKKAQMVVEERTRSGYRTTAQATGFRSFHTNLRAALRQ
;
A
#
# COMPACT_ATOMS: atom_id res chain seq x y z
N MET A 1 -3.94 -1.58 -15.02
CA MET A 1 -5.02 -1.43 -14.01
C MET A 1 -4.36 -1.38 -12.64
N LEU A 2 -4.72 -0.42 -11.80
CA LEU A 2 -4.18 -0.30 -10.45
C LEU A 2 -4.92 -1.25 -9.51
N ARG A 3 -4.18 -2.05 -8.74
CA ARG A 3 -4.72 -2.97 -7.74
C ARG A 3 -4.04 -2.74 -6.40
N VAL A 4 -4.83 -2.38 -5.40
CA VAL A 4 -4.38 -2.09 -4.04
C VAL A 4 -4.54 -3.34 -3.18
N PHE A 5 -3.43 -3.81 -2.63
CA PHE A 5 -3.45 -4.76 -1.53
C PHE A 5 -3.62 -3.98 -0.22
N ILE A 6 -4.76 -4.15 0.46
CA ILE A 6 -5.00 -3.56 1.77
C ILE A 6 -4.70 -4.60 2.85
N SER A 7 -3.57 -4.41 3.52
CA SER A 7 -3.19 -5.22 4.68
C SER A 7 -3.72 -4.58 5.96
N HIS A 8 -4.44 -5.36 6.76
CA HIS A 8 -5.03 -4.90 8.02
C HIS A 8 -5.17 -6.05 9.01
N LYS A 9 -5.25 -5.74 10.31
CA LYS A 9 -5.71 -6.72 11.30
C LYS A 9 -7.22 -6.71 11.43
N LYS A 10 -7.76 -7.75 12.05
CA LYS A 10 -9.20 -7.92 12.32
C LYS A 10 -9.81 -6.74 13.08
N GLU A 11 -9.06 -6.11 13.98
CA GLU A 11 -9.54 -4.94 14.72
C GLU A 11 -9.75 -3.72 13.82
N ASP A 12 -9.07 -3.67 12.68
CA ASP A 12 -9.14 -2.57 11.71
C ASP A 12 -10.08 -2.86 10.53
N SER A 13 -10.79 -3.99 10.53
CA SER A 13 -11.61 -4.42 9.39
C SER A 13 -12.70 -3.42 9.00
N GLY A 14 -13.25 -2.67 9.95
CA GLY A 14 -14.21 -1.59 9.66
C GLY A 14 -13.58 -0.51 8.78
N THR A 15 -12.49 0.10 9.26
CA THR A 15 -11.72 1.12 8.54
C THR A 15 -11.22 0.59 7.20
N ALA A 16 -10.68 -0.62 7.16
CA ALA A 16 -10.14 -1.22 5.94
C ALA A 16 -11.24 -1.46 4.88
N THR A 17 -12.44 -1.86 5.30
CA THR A 17 -13.61 -2.03 4.42
C THR A 17 -14.08 -0.69 3.86
N GLU A 18 -14.14 0.36 4.68
CA GLU A 18 -14.52 1.71 4.24
C GLU A 18 -13.53 2.27 3.20
N ILE A 19 -12.22 2.11 3.47
CA ILE A 19 -11.16 2.49 2.52
C ILE A 19 -11.29 1.68 1.23
N ALA A 20 -11.48 0.36 1.33
CA ALA A 20 -11.65 -0.50 0.16
C ALA A 20 -12.83 -0.06 -0.71
N ALA A 21 -13.98 0.21 -0.11
CA ALA A 21 -15.15 0.71 -0.82
C ALA A 21 -14.86 2.06 -1.49
N TYR A 22 -14.19 2.97 -0.79
CA TYR A 22 -13.84 4.28 -1.32
C TYR A 22 -12.90 4.20 -2.53
N LEU A 23 -11.85 3.37 -2.45
CA LEU A 23 -10.91 3.17 -3.54
C LEU A 23 -11.59 2.53 -4.75
N LYS A 24 -12.45 1.52 -4.55
CA LYS A 24 -13.23 0.88 -5.62
C LYS A 24 -14.14 1.86 -6.34
N LEU A 25 -14.88 2.69 -5.60
CA LEU A 25 -15.74 3.74 -6.17
C LEU A 25 -14.97 4.74 -7.03
N ASN A 26 -13.67 4.93 -6.76
CA ASN A 26 -12.80 5.85 -7.51
C ASN A 26 -11.94 5.16 -8.59
N GLY A 27 -12.31 3.94 -8.98
CA GLY A 27 -11.73 3.21 -10.11
C GLY A 27 -10.43 2.48 -9.80
N MET A 28 -10.19 2.10 -8.54
CA MET A 28 -9.08 1.22 -8.14
C MET A 28 -9.60 -0.21 -7.95
N ASP A 29 -8.86 -1.22 -8.41
CA ASP A 29 -9.09 -2.58 -7.93
C ASP A 29 -8.54 -2.71 -6.51
N VAL A 30 -9.19 -3.50 -5.66
CA VAL A 30 -8.80 -3.66 -4.26
C VAL A 30 -8.93 -5.12 -3.86
N TYR A 31 -7.82 -5.63 -3.34
CA TYR A 31 -7.74 -6.88 -2.61
C TYR A 31 -7.63 -6.57 -1.12
N LEU A 32 -8.65 -6.98 -0.35
CA LEU A 32 -8.75 -6.72 1.08
C LEU A 32 -8.42 -8.00 1.84
N ASP A 33 -7.46 -7.94 2.75
CA ASP A 33 -6.93 -9.14 3.38
C ASP A 33 -6.62 -8.93 4.86
N THR A 34 -7.02 -9.90 5.69
CA THR A 34 -6.91 -9.80 7.15
C THR A 34 -5.75 -10.65 7.64
N ILE A 35 -4.75 -10.02 8.27
CA ILE A 35 -3.57 -10.70 8.82
C ILE A 35 -3.97 -11.84 9.76
N ASP A 36 -5.01 -11.66 10.58
CA ASP A 36 -5.45 -12.68 11.54
C ASP A 36 -6.04 -13.93 10.90
N SER A 37 -6.77 -13.79 9.78
CA SER A 37 -7.26 -14.96 9.03
C SER A 37 -6.13 -15.79 8.41
N GLN A 38 -5.01 -15.12 8.19
CA GLN A 38 -3.80 -15.63 7.59
C GLN A 38 -2.85 -16.29 8.61
N LEU A 39 -2.89 -15.89 9.88
CA LEU A 39 -2.14 -16.53 10.98
C LEU A 39 -2.55 -17.99 11.24
N ALA A 40 -3.65 -18.46 10.66
CA ALA A 40 -4.03 -19.87 10.66
C ALA A 40 -3.11 -20.74 9.75
N LEU A 41 -2.37 -20.12 8.84
CA LEU A 41 -1.34 -20.75 8.03
C LEU A 41 -0.04 -20.90 8.83
N SER A 42 0.81 -21.86 8.43
CA SER A 42 2.19 -21.89 8.94
C SER A 42 2.94 -20.62 8.48
N GLY A 43 3.94 -20.17 9.25
CA GLY A 43 4.70 -18.95 8.90
C GLY A 43 5.25 -18.92 7.46
N PRO A 44 5.83 -20.02 6.93
CA PRO A 44 6.25 -20.11 5.53
C PRO A 44 5.11 -19.96 4.52
N ASP A 45 3.99 -20.65 4.73
CA ASP A 45 2.83 -20.60 3.82
C ASP A 45 2.23 -19.19 3.76
N LEU A 46 2.22 -18.50 4.90
CA LEU A 46 1.79 -17.11 5.01
C LEU A 46 2.71 -16.17 4.21
N ALA A 47 4.02 -16.35 4.33
CA ALA A 47 4.97 -15.54 3.57
C ALA A 47 4.80 -15.71 2.05
N ASP A 48 4.63 -16.95 1.59
CA ASP A 48 4.43 -17.22 0.16
C ASP A 48 3.08 -16.69 -0.33
N TYR A 49 2.03 -16.83 0.47
CA TYR A 49 0.71 -16.26 0.18
C TYR A 49 0.76 -14.74 -0.02
N ILE A 50 1.36 -14.01 0.93
CA ILE A 50 1.44 -12.54 0.85
C ILE A 50 2.26 -12.12 -0.37
N ARG A 51 3.36 -12.82 -0.66
CA ARG A 51 4.18 -12.57 -1.85
C ARG A 51 3.35 -12.69 -3.13
N GLU A 52 2.55 -13.75 -3.26
CA GLU A 52 1.68 -13.92 -4.42
C GLU A 52 0.65 -12.79 -4.57
N GLN A 53 0.07 -12.32 -3.45
CA GLN A 53 -0.92 -11.23 -3.50
C GLN A 53 -0.27 -9.88 -3.83
N LEU A 54 0.94 -9.63 -3.32
CA LEU A 54 1.76 -8.47 -3.71
C LEU A 54 2.21 -8.53 -5.17
N GLU A 55 2.45 -9.72 -5.72
CA GLU A 55 2.78 -9.88 -7.14
C GLU A 55 1.61 -9.53 -8.04
N LYS A 56 0.39 -9.88 -7.64
CA LYS A 56 -0.84 -9.53 -8.36
C LYS A 56 -1.23 -8.06 -8.20
N SER A 57 -0.65 -7.35 -7.23
CA SER A 57 -1.01 -5.97 -6.87
C SER A 57 0.01 -4.96 -7.35
N THR A 58 -0.42 -3.72 -7.61
CA THR A 58 0.47 -2.61 -7.97
C THR A 58 1.01 -1.89 -6.73
N GLN A 59 0.27 -1.96 -5.63
CA GLN A 59 0.53 -1.17 -4.44
C GLN A 59 0.03 -1.86 -3.16
N LEU A 60 0.70 -1.57 -2.05
CA LEU A 60 0.33 -1.97 -0.70
C LEU A 60 -0.14 -0.74 0.07
N LEU A 61 -1.27 -0.88 0.76
CA LEU A 61 -1.79 0.09 1.71
C LEU A 61 -1.96 -0.61 3.07
N ALA A 62 -1.06 -0.34 4.01
CA ALA A 62 -1.16 -0.89 5.37
C ALA A 62 -2.12 -0.03 6.21
N VAL A 63 -3.16 -0.63 6.80
CA VAL A 63 -4.06 0.06 7.74
C VAL A 63 -3.52 -0.12 9.15
N ILE A 64 -3.30 1.00 9.84
CA ILE A 64 -2.59 1.03 11.12
C ILE A 64 -3.40 1.83 12.13
N SER A 65 -3.74 1.18 13.22
CA SER A 65 -4.26 1.74 14.45
C SER A 65 -3.30 1.44 15.60
N PRO A 66 -3.54 1.96 16.82
CA PRO A 66 -2.68 1.67 17.96
C PRO A 66 -2.51 0.16 18.24
N VAL A 67 -3.48 -0.67 17.85
CA VAL A 67 -3.48 -2.12 18.07
C VAL A 67 -2.63 -2.86 17.02
N THR A 68 -2.58 -2.33 15.80
CA THR A 68 -1.86 -2.93 14.65
C THR A 68 -0.36 -2.68 14.69
N GLN A 69 0.09 -1.63 15.38
CA GLN A 69 1.51 -1.25 15.45
C GLN A 69 2.44 -2.36 15.99
N ALA A 70 1.89 -3.27 16.79
CA ALA A 70 2.63 -4.39 17.38
C ALA A 70 2.79 -5.61 16.44
N SER A 71 2.26 -5.56 15.20
CA SER A 71 2.40 -6.69 14.25
C SER A 71 3.80 -6.74 13.65
N TRP A 72 4.46 -7.90 13.75
CA TRP A 72 5.74 -8.14 13.06
C TRP A 72 5.58 -8.35 11.55
N TRP A 73 4.37 -8.69 11.08
CA TRP A 73 4.07 -8.87 9.66
C TRP A 73 4.07 -7.55 8.89
N VAL A 74 3.62 -6.44 9.49
CA VAL A 74 3.57 -5.14 8.80
C VAL A 74 4.96 -4.67 8.32
N PRO A 75 6.02 -4.66 9.15
CA PRO A 75 7.38 -4.40 8.68
C PRO A 75 7.84 -5.35 7.57
N TRP A 76 7.48 -6.64 7.68
CA TRP A 76 7.89 -7.65 6.72
C TRP A 76 7.25 -7.43 5.34
N GLU A 77 5.94 -7.18 5.28
CA GLU A 77 5.21 -6.88 4.05
C GLU A 77 5.75 -5.64 3.34
N ILE A 78 6.07 -4.62 4.12
CA ILE A 78 6.69 -3.39 3.62
C ILE A 78 8.08 -3.68 3.03
N GLY A 79 8.85 -4.55 3.67
CA GLY A 79 10.13 -5.03 3.12
C GLY A 79 9.97 -5.69 1.76
N VAL A 80 9.04 -6.65 1.64
CA VAL A 80 8.76 -7.37 0.39
C VAL A 80 8.26 -6.41 -0.70
N ALA A 81 7.33 -5.52 -0.35
CA ALA A 81 6.77 -4.57 -1.30
C ALA A 81 7.80 -3.51 -1.75
N THR A 82 8.75 -3.15 -0.89
CA THR A 82 9.87 -2.26 -1.24
C THR A 82 10.80 -2.93 -2.25
N GLU A 83 11.17 -4.18 -2.02
CA GLU A 83 12.05 -4.96 -2.91
C GLU A 83 11.43 -5.15 -4.30
N LYS A 84 10.11 -5.36 -4.36
CA LYS A 84 9.34 -5.47 -5.61
C LYS A 84 8.92 -4.13 -6.21
N GLU A 85 9.37 -3.00 -5.66
CA GLU A 85 9.04 -1.65 -6.11
C GLU A 85 7.52 -1.41 -6.24
N ARG A 86 6.72 -2.00 -5.35
CA ARG A 86 5.28 -1.73 -5.24
C ARG A 86 5.06 -0.37 -4.59
N PHE A 87 4.04 0.37 -4.99
CA PHE A 87 3.78 1.66 -4.34
C PHE A 87 3.33 1.43 -2.89
N LEU A 88 3.91 2.17 -1.94
CA LEU A 88 3.71 1.96 -0.52
C LEU A 88 3.09 3.18 0.13
N ALA A 89 2.01 2.98 0.87
CA ALA A 89 1.52 3.96 1.82
C ALA A 89 0.93 3.24 3.04
N SER A 90 0.75 4.00 4.13
CA SER A 90 -0.03 3.53 5.28
C SER A 90 -1.25 4.41 5.48
N PHE A 91 -2.36 3.88 5.95
CA PHE A 91 -3.48 4.65 6.47
C PHE A 91 -3.47 4.57 7.99
N VAL A 92 -3.25 5.70 8.65
CA VAL A 92 -3.09 5.79 10.11
C VAL A 92 -4.42 6.24 10.72
N ALA A 93 -5.17 5.27 11.24
CA ALA A 93 -6.47 5.48 11.85
C ALA A 93 -6.37 6.05 13.28
N ASN A 94 -7.46 6.65 13.76
CA ASN A 94 -7.67 7.06 15.15
C ASN A 94 -6.56 7.95 15.74
N ASN A 95 -5.96 8.83 14.93
CA ASN A 95 -4.83 9.68 15.34
C ASN A 95 -3.67 8.90 15.98
N ALA A 96 -3.48 7.64 15.58
CA ALA A 96 -2.34 6.86 16.06
C ALA A 96 -1.01 7.55 15.69
N ALA A 97 -0.01 7.38 16.56
CA ALA A 97 1.36 7.74 16.24
C ALA A 97 1.81 6.95 15.02
N VAL A 98 2.66 7.51 14.16
CA VAL A 98 3.27 6.73 13.07
C VAL A 98 4.51 6.05 13.64
N PRO A 99 4.61 4.71 13.63
CA PRO A 99 5.84 4.02 14.00
C PRO A 99 7.03 4.53 13.20
N GLU A 100 8.19 4.68 13.83
CA GLU A 100 9.38 5.29 13.22
C GLU A 100 9.79 4.59 11.92
N TYR A 101 9.72 3.25 11.88
CA TYR A 101 10.05 2.46 10.68
C TYR A 101 9.12 2.73 9.49
N LEU A 102 7.93 3.30 9.72
CA LEU A 102 6.96 3.67 8.69
C LEU A 102 7.12 5.11 8.22
N ALA A 103 7.79 5.97 9.00
CA ALA A 103 7.98 7.37 8.65
C ALA A 103 8.78 7.57 7.35
N LYS A 104 9.50 6.54 6.89
CA LYS A 104 10.14 6.52 5.57
C LYS A 104 9.13 6.63 4.41
N TRP A 105 7.93 6.07 4.58
CA TRP A 105 6.88 5.95 3.57
C TRP A 105 5.75 6.95 3.83
N PRO A 106 5.04 7.41 2.79
CA PRO A 106 3.92 8.32 2.96
C PRO A 106 2.79 7.68 3.77
N TYR A 107 2.15 8.47 4.61
CA TYR A 107 1.00 8.03 5.40
C TYR A 107 -0.22 8.93 5.21
N LEU A 108 -1.39 8.33 5.20
CA LEU A 108 -2.69 8.95 5.02
C LEU A 108 -3.40 8.98 6.38
N ARG A 109 -4.20 10.01 6.64
CA ARG A 109 -5.00 10.12 7.87
C ARG A 109 -6.48 10.40 7.61
N SER A 110 -6.80 10.81 6.40
CA SER A 110 -8.13 11.33 6.06
C SER A 110 -8.60 10.86 4.68
N ARG A 111 -9.89 11.08 4.40
CA ARG A 111 -10.46 10.84 3.08
C ARG A 111 -9.84 11.74 2.01
N SER A 112 -9.53 13.00 2.33
CA SER A 112 -8.82 13.87 1.39
C SER A 112 -7.42 13.36 1.04
N ASP A 113 -6.76 12.68 1.98
CA ASP A 113 -5.46 12.04 1.68
C ASP A 113 -5.65 10.84 0.75
N LEU A 114 -6.76 10.11 0.85
CA LEU A 114 -7.10 9.05 -0.11
C LEU A 114 -7.29 9.61 -1.53
N ASP A 115 -7.86 10.80 -1.68
CA ASP A 115 -7.98 11.46 -2.99
C ASP A 115 -6.62 11.79 -3.59
N VAL A 116 -5.71 12.31 -2.76
CA VAL A 116 -4.32 12.56 -3.13
C VAL A 116 -3.63 11.24 -3.52
N TYR A 117 -3.78 10.20 -2.71
CA TYR A 117 -3.24 8.86 -2.96
C TYR A 117 -3.69 8.31 -4.31
N ILE A 118 -5.00 8.30 -4.58
CA ILE A 118 -5.57 7.82 -5.86
C ILE A 118 -4.97 8.59 -7.04
N ARG A 119 -4.92 9.92 -6.94
CA ARG A 119 -4.39 10.78 -8.00
C ARG A 119 -2.93 10.49 -8.28
N GLU A 120 -2.10 10.40 -7.25
CA GLU A 120 -0.67 10.16 -7.40
C GLU A 120 -0.36 8.70 -7.82
N SER A 121 -1.17 7.71 -7.39
CA SER A 121 -1.10 6.34 -7.92
C SER A 121 -1.35 6.30 -9.43
N LYS A 122 -2.41 6.98 -9.91
CA LYS A 122 -2.73 7.05 -11.35
C LYS A 122 -1.62 7.72 -12.15
N LYS A 123 -1.06 8.83 -11.66
CA LYS A 123 0.08 9.51 -12.31
C LYS A 123 1.32 8.63 -12.38
N ALA A 124 1.70 8.00 -11.27
CA ALA A 124 2.86 7.13 -11.24
C ALA A 124 2.70 5.94 -12.19
N GLN A 125 1.50 5.34 -12.25
CA GLN A 125 1.20 4.27 -13.19
C GLN A 125 1.32 4.73 -14.65
N MET A 126 0.84 5.93 -15.00
CA MET A 126 1.03 6.51 -16.34
C MET A 126 2.52 6.64 -16.69
N VAL A 127 3.36 7.06 -15.73
CA VAL A 127 4.83 7.13 -15.91
C VAL A 127 5.42 5.75 -16.19
N VAL A 128 5.00 4.70 -15.46
CA VAL A 128 5.45 3.32 -15.70
C VAL A 128 5.07 2.86 -17.12
N GLU A 129 3.82 3.11 -17.53
CA GLU A 129 3.29 2.70 -18.83
C GLU A 129 4.00 3.42 -19.99
N GLU A 130 4.21 4.73 -19.87
CA GLU A 130 4.92 5.54 -20.86
C GLU A 130 6.38 5.09 -21.03
N ARG A 131 7.10 4.89 -19.91
CA ARG A 131 8.49 4.41 -19.92
C ARG A 131 8.60 3.02 -20.53
N THR A 132 7.67 2.13 -20.20
CA THR A 132 7.60 0.77 -20.76
C THR A 132 7.40 0.82 -22.28
N ARG A 133 6.47 1.66 -22.76
CA ARG A 133 6.22 1.87 -24.19
C ARG A 133 7.42 2.45 -24.92
N SER A 134 8.18 3.30 -24.25
CA SER A 134 9.41 3.93 -24.78
C SER A 134 10.64 3.02 -24.72
N GLY A 135 10.50 1.74 -24.36
CA GLY A 135 11.59 0.75 -24.34
C GLY A 135 12.37 0.67 -23.03
N TYR A 136 12.08 1.49 -22.02
CA TYR A 136 12.78 1.51 -20.73
C TYR A 136 12.18 0.52 -19.70
N ARG A 137 11.88 -0.71 -20.14
CA ARG A 137 11.14 -1.70 -19.33
C ARG A 137 11.79 -2.00 -17.98
N THR A 138 13.13 -2.03 -17.92
CA THR A 138 13.90 -2.37 -16.72
C THR A 138 13.91 -1.28 -15.65
N THR A 139 13.66 -0.02 -16.02
CA THR A 139 13.71 1.13 -15.09
C THR A 139 12.36 1.82 -14.93
N ALA A 140 11.35 1.41 -15.70
CA ALA A 140 10.00 1.97 -15.66
C ALA A 140 9.38 1.87 -14.27
N GLN A 141 9.40 0.68 -13.67
CA GLN A 141 8.82 0.43 -12.35
C GLN A 141 9.51 1.27 -11.27
N ALA A 142 10.85 1.22 -11.20
CA ALA A 142 11.65 2.03 -10.30
C ALA A 142 11.36 3.54 -10.42
N THR A 143 11.12 4.02 -11.63
CA THR A 143 10.79 5.43 -11.89
C THR A 143 9.39 5.78 -11.39
N GLY A 144 8.39 4.93 -11.66
CA GLY A 144 7.05 5.07 -11.12
C GLY A 144 7.04 5.05 -9.60
N PHE A 145 7.77 4.09 -9.00
CA PHE A 145 7.93 3.96 -7.56
C PHE A 145 8.50 5.23 -6.94
N ARG A 146 9.59 5.78 -7.46
CA ARG A 146 10.15 7.05 -6.96
C ARG A 146 9.19 8.22 -7.15
N SER A 147 8.58 8.35 -8.32
CA SER A 147 7.61 9.41 -8.64
C SER A 147 6.42 9.40 -7.67
N PHE A 148 5.85 8.22 -7.43
CA PHE A 148 4.76 8.03 -6.49
C PHE A 148 5.12 8.53 -5.10
N HIS A 149 6.22 8.05 -4.51
CA HIS A 149 6.59 8.38 -3.14
C HIS A 149 6.96 9.86 -2.99
N THR A 150 7.73 10.42 -3.93
CA THR A 150 8.11 11.84 -3.91
C THR A 150 6.89 12.75 -4.00
N ASN A 151 6.00 12.50 -4.96
CA ASN A 151 4.84 13.37 -5.19
C ASN A 151 3.80 13.24 -4.09
N LEU A 152 3.55 12.02 -3.61
CA LEU A 152 2.60 11.78 -2.54
C LEU A 152 3.05 12.46 -1.25
N ARG A 153 4.33 12.31 -0.87
CA ARG A 153 4.89 13.00 0.31
C ARG A 153 4.80 14.52 0.19
N ALA A 154 5.18 15.07 -0.95
CA ALA A 154 5.09 16.51 -1.20
C ALA A 154 3.64 17.02 -1.09
N ALA A 155 2.66 16.29 -1.65
CA ALA A 155 1.25 16.66 -1.60
C ALA A 155 0.66 16.56 -0.17
N LEU A 156 1.15 15.62 0.64
CA LEU A 156 0.74 15.42 2.03
C LEU A 156 1.56 16.23 3.04
N ARG A 157 2.56 16.99 2.58
CA ARG A 157 3.48 17.81 3.39
C ARG A 157 4.31 16.98 4.40
N GLN A 158 4.88 15.88 3.92
CA GLN A 158 5.68 14.91 4.71
C GLN A 158 7.11 14.75 4.20
#